data_AF-A0A526YQP1-F1
#
_entry.id   AF-A0A526YQP1-F1
#
_cell.length_a   1.000
_cell.length_b   1.000
_cell.length_c   1.000
_cell.angle_alpha   90.00
_cell.angle_beta   90.00
_cell.angle_gamma   90.00
#
_symmetry.space_group_name_H-M   'P 1'
#
loop_
_entity.id
_entity.type
_entity.pdbx_description
1 polymer ?
#
loop_
_entity_poly.entity_id
_entity_poly.type
_entity_poly.pdbx_seq_one_letter_code
_entity_poly.pdbx_strand_id
1 'polypeptide(L)'
;MPEDSLPNVDEDLFRPIDLQALLDVPRSIQKPRVLMLYGSLRERSYSRLVTEEAARILRRLGAEVRIYNPAGLPLPDSTSADHAKVQELRDLSIWSEAQVWCSPERHGSMTGVMKAQIDWL
;
A
#
# COMPACT_ATOMS: atom_id res chain seq x y z
N MET A 1 22.68 -37.21 -2.66
CA MET A 1 22.04 -36.21 -1.78
C MET A 1 20.60 -36.64 -1.62
N PRO A 2 20.07 -36.76 -0.38
CA PRO A 2 18.64 -36.96 -0.20
C PRO A 2 17.87 -35.87 -0.95
N GLU A 3 16.73 -36.22 -1.56
CA GLU A 3 15.91 -35.29 -2.36
C GLU A 3 15.49 -34.06 -1.54
N ASP A 4 15.39 -34.22 -0.22
CA ASP A 4 14.96 -33.18 0.73
C ASP A 4 16.11 -32.41 1.41
N SER A 5 17.37 -32.60 0.99
CA SER A 5 18.48 -31.86 1.60
C SER A 5 18.51 -30.40 1.15
N LEU A 6 18.65 -29.47 2.11
CA LEU A 6 18.72 -28.01 1.87
C LEU A 6 20.12 -27.46 2.23
N PRO A 7 21.16 -27.72 1.41
CA PRO A 7 22.55 -27.40 1.74
C PRO A 7 22.85 -25.89 1.86
N ASN A 8 21.94 -25.03 1.40
CA ASN A 8 22.02 -23.57 1.48
C ASN A 8 21.24 -22.99 2.67
N VAL A 9 20.60 -23.83 3.48
CA VAL A 9 19.81 -23.43 4.64
C VAL A 9 20.61 -23.68 5.91
N ASP A 10 20.61 -22.69 6.79
CA ASP A 10 21.04 -22.86 8.17
C ASP A 10 19.88 -23.50 8.96
N GLU A 11 20.05 -24.78 9.33
CA GLU A 11 19.02 -25.59 10.00
C GLU A 11 18.55 -24.97 11.32
N ASP A 12 19.42 -24.24 12.04
CA ASP A 12 19.07 -23.60 13.31
C ASP A 12 18.10 -22.41 13.12
N LEU A 13 18.03 -21.86 11.89
CA LEU A 13 17.11 -20.79 11.50
C LEU A 13 15.85 -21.30 10.80
N PHE A 14 15.84 -22.57 10.37
CA PHE A 14 14.71 -23.17 9.65
C PHE A 14 13.66 -23.76 10.62
N ARG A 15 12.94 -22.87 11.28
CA ARG A 15 11.94 -23.24 12.28
C ARG A 15 10.63 -23.71 11.64
N PRO A 16 9.94 -24.70 12.23
CA PRO A 16 8.60 -25.08 11.79
C PRO A 16 7.59 -23.94 12.03
N ILE A 17 6.44 -23.98 11.35
CA ILE A 17 5.36 -23.03 11.57
C ILE A 17 4.84 -23.16 13.01
N ASP A 18 4.93 -22.09 13.77
CA ASP A 18 4.35 -21.99 15.11
C ASP A 18 2.91 -21.48 15.03
N LEU A 19 1.95 -22.41 15.07
CA LEU A 19 0.52 -22.07 15.03
C LEU A 19 0.06 -21.30 16.27
N GLN A 20 0.71 -21.50 17.42
CA GLN A 20 0.34 -20.76 18.63
C GLN A 20 0.75 -19.30 18.48
N ALA A 21 1.97 -19.03 18.01
CA ALA A 21 2.42 -17.67 17.73
C ALA A 21 1.57 -16.94 16.67
N LEU A 22 0.96 -17.66 15.73
CA LEU A 22 0.08 -17.08 14.70
C LEU A 22 -1.34 -16.80 15.19
N LEU A 23 -1.89 -17.65 16.05
CA LEU A 23 -3.32 -17.64 16.41
C LEU A 23 -3.60 -17.09 17.81
N ASP A 24 -2.65 -17.17 18.73
CA ASP A 24 -2.77 -16.74 20.14
C ASP A 24 -2.32 -15.28 20.34
N VAL A 25 -2.55 -14.45 19.31
CA VAL A 25 -2.25 -13.01 19.34
C VAL A 25 -3.54 -12.25 19.65
N PRO A 26 -3.53 -11.29 20.58
CA PRO A 26 -4.70 -10.45 20.86
C PRO A 26 -5.21 -9.77 19.58
N ARG A 27 -6.49 -9.95 19.26
CA ARG A 27 -7.10 -9.28 18.11
C ARG A 27 -7.17 -7.77 18.38
N SER A 28 -6.72 -6.98 17.41
CA SER A 28 -6.91 -5.54 17.45
C SER A 28 -8.41 -5.21 17.44
N ILE A 29 -8.81 -4.33 18.36
CA ILE A 29 -10.17 -3.75 18.41
C ILE A 29 -10.24 -2.42 17.63
N GLN A 30 -9.12 -1.94 17.12
CA GLN A 30 -9.06 -0.71 16.34
C GLN A 30 -9.61 -0.94 14.93
N LYS A 31 -10.14 0.13 14.34
CA LYS A 31 -10.59 0.08 12.94
C LYS A 31 -9.38 -0.17 12.03
N PRO A 32 -9.47 -1.10 11.06
CA PRO A 32 -8.42 -1.27 10.06
C PRO A 32 -8.14 0.06 9.34
N ARG A 33 -6.88 0.48 9.31
CA ARG A 33 -6.45 1.73 8.67
C ARG A 33 -6.06 1.49 7.22
N VAL A 34 -6.86 2.00 6.28
CA VAL A 34 -6.66 1.80 4.85
C VAL A 34 -6.25 3.09 4.16
N LEU A 35 -5.06 3.10 3.56
CA LEU A 35 -4.62 4.14 2.64
C LEU A 35 -5.08 3.81 1.22
N MET A 36 -5.62 4.78 0.51
CA MET A 36 -6.00 4.62 -0.89
C MET A 36 -5.24 5.59 -1.78
N LEU A 37 -4.69 5.04 -2.87
CA LEU A 37 -3.94 5.77 -3.90
C LEU A 37 -4.66 5.65 -5.25
N TYR A 38 -4.63 6.70 -6.07
CA TYR A 38 -5.18 6.68 -7.42
C TYR A 38 -4.21 7.22 -8.47
N GLY A 39 -4.28 6.67 -9.69
CA GLY A 39 -3.30 6.91 -10.77
C GLY A 39 -3.66 8.00 -11.79
N SER A 40 -4.54 8.95 -11.49
CA SER A 40 -4.92 9.97 -12.49
C SER A 40 -5.31 11.31 -11.87
N LEU A 41 -4.70 12.37 -12.41
CA LEU A 41 -4.93 13.79 -12.08
C LEU A 41 -5.92 14.48 -13.03
N ARG A 42 -6.56 13.74 -13.95
CA ARG A 42 -7.59 14.31 -14.83
C ARG A 42 -8.73 14.86 -13.97
N GLU A 43 -9.34 15.96 -14.41
CA GLU A 43 -10.53 16.54 -13.77
C GLU A 43 -11.62 15.47 -13.56
N ARG A 44 -11.98 14.76 -14.63
CA ARG A 44 -12.80 13.54 -14.58
C ARG A 44 -11.90 12.30 -14.61
N SER A 45 -11.52 11.86 -13.41
CA SER A 45 -10.67 10.69 -13.20
C SER A 45 -11.49 9.49 -12.71
N TYR A 46 -11.70 8.49 -13.56
CA TYR A 46 -12.47 7.30 -13.19
C TYR A 46 -11.80 6.46 -12.10
N SER A 47 -10.46 6.38 -12.08
CA SER A 47 -9.75 5.74 -10.98
C SER A 47 -10.00 6.45 -9.66
N ARG A 48 -10.04 7.80 -9.64
CA ARG A 48 -10.41 8.56 -8.44
C ARG A 48 -11.86 8.27 -8.01
N LEU A 49 -12.81 8.27 -8.94
CA LEU A 49 -14.21 7.96 -8.64
C LEU A 49 -14.38 6.54 -8.07
N VAL A 50 -13.71 5.54 -8.66
CA VAL A 50 -13.72 4.16 -8.15
C VAL A 50 -13.06 4.08 -6.76
N THR A 51 -11.96 4.79 -6.53
CA THR A 51 -11.35 4.91 -5.20
C THR A 51 -12.31 5.50 -4.17
N GLU A 52 -13.08 6.53 -4.52
CA GLU A 52 -14.10 7.10 -3.63
C GLU A 52 -15.22 6.11 -3.32
N GLU A 53 -15.70 5.33 -4.30
CA GLU A 53 -16.70 4.28 -4.05
C GLU A 53 -16.17 3.15 -3.16
N ALA A 54 -14.96 2.66 -3.44
CA ALA A 54 -14.31 1.65 -2.61
C ALA A 54 -14.08 2.18 -1.18
N ALA A 55 -13.77 3.46 -1.00
CA ALA A 55 -13.68 4.09 0.32
C ALA A 55 -15.03 4.06 1.05
N ARG A 56 -16.16 4.31 0.37
CA ARG A 56 -17.50 4.20 0.97
C ARG A 56 -17.78 2.78 1.44
N ILE A 57 -17.47 1.78 0.62
CA ILE A 57 -17.62 0.35 0.96
C ILE A 57 -16.76 0.00 2.19
N LEU A 58 -15.48 0.33 2.18
CA LEU A 58 -14.55 0.02 3.28
C LEU A 58 -14.97 0.68 4.60
N ARG A 59 -15.40 1.95 4.57
CA ARG A 59 -15.94 2.62 5.75
C ARG A 59 -17.20 1.92 6.26
N ARG A 60 -18.07 1.45 5.37
CA ARG A 60 -19.29 0.69 5.73
C ARG A 60 -18.96 -0.67 6.37
N LEU A 61 -17.84 -1.27 5.99
CA LEU A 61 -17.29 -2.50 6.56
C LEU A 61 -16.48 -2.27 7.86
N GLY A 62 -16.30 -1.01 8.29
CA GLY A 62 -15.70 -0.66 9.58
C GLY A 62 -14.28 -0.13 9.54
N ALA A 63 -13.69 0.11 8.36
CA ALA A 63 -12.35 0.66 8.23
C ALA A 63 -12.28 2.19 8.45
N GLU A 64 -11.14 2.69 8.93
CA GLU A 64 -10.75 4.09 8.79
C GLU A 64 -10.02 4.24 7.44
N VAL A 65 -10.50 5.14 6.57
CA VAL A 65 -10.00 5.24 5.18
C VAL A 65 -9.54 6.66 4.87
N ARG A 66 -8.28 6.78 4.45
CA ARG A 66 -7.67 8.02 3.95
C ARG A 66 -7.29 7.87 2.48
N ILE A 67 -7.63 8.87 1.67
CA ILE A 67 -7.31 8.92 0.24
C ILE A 67 -6.24 9.99 0.04
N TYR A 68 -5.10 9.62 -0.53
CA TYR A 68 -4.06 10.57 -0.87
C TYR A 68 -4.36 11.26 -2.21
N ASN A 69 -4.18 12.59 -2.26
CA ASN A 69 -4.24 13.35 -3.50
C ASN A 69 -2.82 13.53 -4.07
N PRO A 70 -2.47 12.93 -5.22
CA PRO A 70 -1.12 13.03 -5.78
C PRO A 70 -0.86 14.33 -6.54
N ALA A 71 -1.78 15.29 -6.57
CA ALA A 71 -1.54 16.58 -7.19
C ALA A 71 -0.37 17.30 -6.49
N GLY A 72 0.62 17.75 -7.27
CA GLY A 72 1.83 18.39 -6.76
C GLY A 72 2.86 17.43 -6.16
N LEU A 73 2.67 16.11 -6.27
CA LEU A 73 3.73 15.15 -5.94
C LEU A 73 4.85 15.28 -6.99
N PRO A 74 6.09 15.56 -6.57
CA PRO A 74 7.23 15.68 -7.48
C PRO A 74 7.59 14.31 -8.08
N LEU A 75 8.37 14.28 -9.16
CA LEU A 75 8.95 13.02 -9.65
C LEU A 75 9.98 12.51 -8.63
N PRO A 76 10.12 11.18 -8.44
CA PRO A 76 11.25 10.62 -7.69
C PRO A 76 12.58 11.23 -8.14
N ASP A 77 13.49 11.43 -7.20
CA ASP A 77 14.82 12.04 -7.39
C ASP A 77 14.86 13.50 -7.87
N SER A 78 13.71 14.14 -8.11
CA SER A 78 13.67 15.55 -8.54
C SER A 78 13.75 16.57 -7.39
N THR A 79 13.59 16.12 -6.13
CA THR A 79 13.66 16.98 -4.93
C THR A 79 13.99 16.16 -3.69
N SER A 80 14.21 16.82 -2.54
CA SER A 80 14.42 16.16 -1.25
C SER A 80 13.17 15.39 -0.82
N ALA A 81 13.37 14.33 -0.04
CA ALA A 81 12.29 13.64 0.65
C ALA A 81 11.50 14.55 1.61
N ASP A 82 12.04 15.71 1.99
CA ASP A 82 11.37 16.70 2.86
C ASP A 82 10.24 17.47 2.16
N HIS A 83 10.04 17.27 0.84
CA HIS A 83 8.95 17.89 0.13
C HIS A 83 7.60 17.53 0.77
N ALA A 84 6.74 18.52 1.04
CA ALA A 84 5.52 18.34 1.84
C ALA A 84 4.60 17.20 1.34
N LYS A 85 4.44 17.06 0.02
CA LYS A 85 3.66 15.96 -0.58
C LYS A 85 4.29 14.57 -0.41
N VAL A 86 5.62 14.50 -0.36
CA VAL A 86 6.36 13.25 -0.13
C VAL A 86 6.21 12.84 1.34
N GLN A 87 6.36 13.78 2.27
CA GLN A 87 6.14 13.56 3.69
C GLN A 87 4.70 13.11 3.97
N GLU A 88 3.70 13.81 3.42
CA GLU A 88 2.28 13.42 3.55
C GLU A 88 2.03 11.99 3.07
N LEU A 89 2.58 11.60 1.91
CA LEU A 89 2.43 10.26 1.37
C LEU A 89 3.07 9.19 2.28
N ARG A 90 4.29 9.44 2.77
CA ARG A 90 5.01 8.52 3.66
C ARG A 90 4.32 8.38 5.01
N ASP A 91 3.87 9.49 5.60
CA ASP A 91 3.14 9.50 6.86
C ASP A 91 1.83 8.70 6.74
N LEU A 92 1.11 8.88 5.61
CA LEU A 92 -0.07 8.08 5.33
C LEU A 92 0.24 6.59 5.14
N SER A 93 1.37 6.25 4.51
CA SER A 93 1.79 4.86 4.31
C SER A 93 2.14 4.20 5.65
N ILE A 94 2.93 4.88 6.50
CA ILE A 94 3.28 4.43 7.86
C ILE A 94 2.04 4.32 8.75
N TRP A 95 1.07 5.22 8.58
CA TRP A 95 -0.21 5.14 9.28
C TRP A 95 -1.07 3.94 8.85
N SER A 96 -0.89 3.42 7.63
CA SER A 96 -1.75 2.39 7.06
C SER A 96 -1.40 0.97 7.53
N GLU A 97 -2.42 0.13 7.68
CA GLU A 97 -2.31 -1.32 7.92
C GLU A 97 -2.60 -2.10 6.64
N ALA A 98 -3.28 -1.48 5.68
CA ALA A 98 -3.56 -1.99 4.36
C ALA A 98 -3.63 -0.86 3.34
N GLN A 99 -3.45 -1.19 2.05
CA GLN A 99 -3.52 -0.23 0.97
C GLN A 99 -4.39 -0.72 -0.20
N VAL A 100 -5.04 0.23 -0.89
CA VAL A 100 -5.75 -0.01 -2.16
C VAL A 100 -5.20 0.93 -3.22
N TRP A 101 -4.69 0.36 -4.32
CA TRP A 101 -4.10 1.11 -5.42
C TRP A 101 -4.99 1.01 -6.66
N CYS A 102 -5.55 2.15 -7.10
CA CYS A 102 -6.41 2.21 -8.28
C CYS A 102 -5.70 2.94 -9.42
N SER A 103 -5.11 2.18 -10.35
CA SER A 103 -4.46 2.73 -11.53
C SER A 103 -5.36 2.58 -12.75
N PRO A 104 -5.56 3.63 -13.56
CA PRO A 104 -6.00 3.44 -14.94
C PRO A 104 -4.97 2.60 -15.71
N GLU A 105 -5.44 1.95 -16.77
CA GLU A 105 -4.54 1.47 -17.81
C GLU A 105 -4.25 2.61 -18.80
N ARG A 106 -2.97 2.89 -19.03
CA ARG A 106 -2.52 3.84 -20.05
C ARG A 106 -1.41 3.21 -20.87
N HIS A 107 -1.64 3.05 -22.18
CA HIS A 107 -0.74 2.34 -23.08
C HIS A 107 -0.46 0.89 -22.63
N GLY A 108 -1.47 0.18 -22.11
CA GLY A 108 -1.32 -1.23 -21.69
C GLY A 108 -0.57 -1.42 -20.37
N SER A 109 -0.45 -0.39 -19.54
CA SER A 109 0.31 -0.44 -18.28
C SER A 109 -0.27 0.47 -17.21
N MET A 110 0.17 0.27 -15.96
CA MET A 110 -0.14 1.19 -14.87
C MET A 110 0.39 2.60 -15.20
N THR A 111 -0.35 3.62 -14.77
CA THR A 111 0.06 5.01 -15.01
C THR A 111 1.35 5.38 -14.28
N GLY A 112 2.12 6.31 -14.88
CA GLY A 112 3.27 6.93 -14.22
C GLY A 112 2.93 7.67 -12.93
N VAL A 113 1.71 8.24 -12.82
CA VAL A 113 1.23 8.86 -11.56
C VAL A 113 1.11 7.83 -10.45
N MET A 114 0.59 6.63 -10.75
CA MET A 114 0.54 5.55 -9.77
C MET A 114 1.95 5.07 -9.40
N LYS A 115 2.80 4.82 -10.40
CA LYS A 115 4.16 4.31 -10.16
C LYS A 115 5.01 5.30 -9.36
N ALA A 116 4.93 6.59 -9.68
CA ALA A 116 5.64 7.65 -8.94
C ALA A 116 5.25 7.71 -7.46
N GLN A 117 3.99 7.45 -7.11
CA GLN A 117 3.60 7.35 -5.70
C GLN A 117 4.32 6.19 -5.01
N ILE A 118 4.39 5.02 -5.64
CA ILE A 118 5.07 3.85 -5.07
C ILE A 118 6.58 4.06 -4.98
N ASP A 119 7.17 4.74 -5.95
CA ASP A 119 8.62 5.03 -5.95
C ASP A 119 9.05 6.01 -4.85
N TRP A 120 8.10 6.76 -4.28
CA TRP A 120 8.36 7.65 -3.14
C TRP A 120 8.25 6.95 -1.78
N LEU A 121 7.67 5.75 -1.72
CA LEU A 121 7.55 4.93 -0.52
C LEU A 121 8.84 4.14 -0.29
#